data_AF-A0A534YYR8-F1
#
_entry.id   AF-A0A534YYR8-F1
#
_cell.length_a   1.000
_cell.length_b   1.000
_cell.length_c   1.000
_cell.angle_alpha   90.00
_cell.angle_beta   90.00
_cell.angle_gamma   90.00
#
_symmetry.space_group_name_H-M   'P 1'
#
loop_
_entity.id
_entity.type
_entity.pdbx_description
1 polymer ?
#
loop_
_entity_poly.entity_id
_entity_poly.type
_entity_poly.pdbx_seq_one_letter_code
_entity_poly.pdbx_strand_id
1 'polypeptide(L)'
;MRHLLYFWAVLALALMLGAPASADDFSFSTGEPDGLMAAASRPESRGKIEIEAADDFILASPTLLDHATFTGLLFHGGHGEIREVRVEIYRVFPNDSDTARTMHVPTRTNSPSDVAFADRSTADGNLQFTAAVLDPHFLAANSVINGIHPSPDQFTGGEGAVAGQEVRFDVDFDPPFDLPADHFFFVPQVQLQGQGGNFLWLSTPRPGPQFPGDLQMWIRNADLDPDWLRVGTDIVDGMPAPTFNGSFSLSGETQ
;
A
#
# COMPACT_ATOMS: atom_id res chain seq x y z
N MET A 1 4.18 60.73 34.78
CA MET A 1 3.44 59.54 35.29
C MET A 1 2.29 59.08 34.38
N ARG A 2 2.36 59.26 33.04
CA ARG A 2 1.35 58.75 32.07
C ARG A 2 1.92 57.91 30.92
N HIS A 3 3.24 57.70 30.89
CA HIS A 3 3.90 56.92 29.83
C HIS A 3 4.44 55.56 30.32
N LEU A 4 4.37 55.28 31.63
CA LEU A 4 4.83 54.01 32.22
C LEU A 4 3.73 52.94 32.33
N LEU A 5 2.48 53.29 31.99
CA LEU A 5 1.31 52.39 32.09
C LEU A 5 0.99 51.65 30.79
N TYR A 6 1.61 52.03 29.67
CA TYR A 6 1.36 51.39 28.36
C TYR A 6 2.36 50.27 28.03
N PHE A 7 3.49 50.19 28.73
CA PHE A 7 4.52 49.17 28.47
C PHE A 7 4.21 47.80 29.08
N TRP A 8 3.28 47.73 30.03
CA TRP A 8 2.86 46.47 30.67
C TRP A 8 1.57 45.88 30.07
N ALA A 9 0.85 46.63 29.24
CA ALA A 9 -0.37 46.14 28.59
C ALA A 9 -0.10 45.31 27.32
N VAL A 10 1.09 45.42 26.72
CA VAL A 10 1.43 44.70 25.48
C VAL A 10 2.03 43.32 25.77
N LEU A 11 2.61 43.08 26.95
CA LEU A 11 3.16 41.77 27.31
C LEU A 11 2.09 40.77 27.80
N ALA A 12 0.93 41.26 28.26
CA ALA A 12 -0.15 40.40 28.76
C ALA A 12 -1.04 39.82 27.65
N LEU A 13 -0.95 40.31 26.40
CA LEU A 13 -1.72 39.78 25.26
C LEU A 13 -0.96 38.71 24.45
N ALA A 14 0.32 38.48 24.76
CA ALA A 14 1.15 37.46 24.11
C ALA A 14 0.99 36.04 24.71
N LEU A 15 0.15 35.89 25.74
CA LEU A 15 -0.15 34.63 26.42
C LEU A 15 -1.55 34.10 26.08
N MET A 16 -2.12 34.51 24.94
CA MET A 16 -3.33 33.91 24.39
C MET A 16 -3.03 32.49 23.90
N LEU A 17 -3.03 31.55 24.84
CA LEU A 17 -3.68 30.23 24.75
C LEU A 17 -3.58 29.58 23.36
N GLY A 18 -2.39 29.08 23.02
CA GLY A 18 -2.34 27.92 22.13
C GLY A 18 -2.97 26.76 22.90
N ALA A 19 -4.16 26.31 22.49
CA ALA A 19 -4.62 25.00 22.93
C ALA A 19 -3.53 23.98 22.57
N PRO A 20 -3.20 23.02 23.43
CA PRO A 20 -2.36 21.90 22.99
C PRO A 20 -3.06 21.28 21.79
N ALA A 21 -2.36 21.16 20.65
CA ALA A 21 -2.80 20.27 19.60
C ALA A 21 -2.79 18.86 20.21
N SER A 22 -3.98 18.28 20.40
CA SER A 22 -4.10 16.87 20.75
C SER A 22 -4.03 16.14 19.43
N ALA A 23 -2.98 15.33 19.25
CA ALA A 23 -3.01 14.33 18.21
C ALA A 23 -4.03 13.26 18.62
N ASP A 24 -4.92 12.89 17.70
CA ASP A 24 -5.82 11.76 17.87
C ASP A 24 -5.16 10.52 17.24
N ASP A 25 -5.36 9.35 17.85
CA ASP A 25 -4.91 8.08 17.27
C ASP A 25 -5.61 7.85 15.92
N PHE A 26 -4.83 7.53 14.89
CA PHE A 26 -5.32 7.09 13.59
C PHE A 26 -5.25 5.57 13.48
N SER A 27 -6.29 4.95 12.94
CA SER A 27 -6.30 3.52 12.58
C SER A 27 -7.14 3.25 11.34
N PHE A 28 -6.64 2.40 10.46
CA PHE A 28 -7.33 1.91 9.26
C PHE A 28 -7.06 0.41 9.08
N SER A 29 -8.03 -0.36 8.58
CA SER A 29 -7.82 -1.76 8.21
C SER A 29 -8.82 -2.24 7.17
N THR A 30 -8.35 -3.10 6.26
CA THR A 30 -9.17 -3.82 5.27
C THR A 30 -9.59 -5.21 5.72
N GLY A 31 -9.10 -5.69 6.88
CA GLY A 31 -9.42 -6.99 7.45
C GLY A 31 -8.40 -8.10 7.15
N GLU A 32 -8.77 -9.32 7.52
CA GLU A 32 -7.94 -10.53 7.38
C GLU A 32 -8.12 -11.20 6.00
N PRO A 33 -7.14 -12.01 5.56
CA PRO A 33 -7.22 -12.72 4.28
C PRO A 33 -8.45 -13.59 4.10
N ASP A 34 -9.01 -13.60 2.89
CA ASP A 34 -10.19 -14.40 2.52
C ASP A 34 -9.89 -15.67 1.71
N GLY A 35 -8.64 -15.83 1.27
CA GLY A 35 -8.21 -16.95 0.44
C GLY A 35 -8.72 -16.92 -1.00
N LEU A 36 -9.18 -15.77 -1.51
CA LEU A 36 -9.69 -15.67 -2.88
C LEU A 36 -8.62 -15.27 -3.90
N MET A 37 -7.70 -14.38 -3.53
CA MET A 37 -6.69 -13.84 -4.44
C MET A 37 -5.33 -13.64 -3.76
N ALA A 38 -4.25 -13.82 -4.53
CA ALA A 38 -2.89 -13.52 -4.12
C ALA A 38 -2.16 -12.77 -5.24
N ALA A 39 -1.72 -11.54 -4.99
CA ALA A 39 -1.06 -10.68 -5.98
C ALA A 39 0.43 -10.52 -5.66
N ALA A 40 1.32 -10.80 -6.62
CA ALA A 40 2.76 -10.68 -6.38
C ALA A 40 3.15 -9.22 -6.06
N SER A 41 4.04 -9.04 -5.08
CA SER A 41 4.60 -7.72 -4.78
C SER A 41 6.02 -7.85 -4.22
N ARG A 42 7.02 -7.33 -4.96
CA ARG A 42 8.44 -7.49 -4.67
C ARG A 42 9.27 -6.43 -5.41
N PRO A 43 10.39 -5.99 -4.82
CA PRO A 43 11.33 -5.15 -5.55
C PRO A 43 12.02 -5.96 -6.66
N GLU A 44 12.67 -5.25 -7.57
CA GLU A 44 13.58 -5.90 -8.53
C GLU A 44 14.67 -6.70 -7.80
N SER A 45 15.03 -7.84 -8.37
CA SER A 45 16.10 -8.66 -7.81
C SER A 45 16.71 -9.53 -8.88
N ARG A 46 17.76 -10.28 -8.54
CA ARG A 46 18.45 -11.14 -9.52
C ARG A 46 17.44 -12.03 -10.24
N GLY A 47 17.33 -11.90 -11.56
CA GLY A 47 16.47 -12.72 -12.40
C GLY A 47 14.97 -12.43 -12.27
N LYS A 48 14.56 -11.35 -11.58
CA LYS A 48 13.17 -10.94 -11.43
C LYS A 48 13.02 -9.44 -11.63
N ILE A 49 12.07 -9.06 -12.47
CA ILE A 49 11.60 -7.69 -12.53
C ILE A 49 10.79 -7.35 -11.28
N GLU A 50 10.73 -6.06 -10.97
CA GLU A 50 9.82 -5.49 -9.99
C GLU A 50 8.37 -5.78 -10.37
N ILE A 51 7.57 -6.04 -9.33
CA ILE A 51 6.12 -6.12 -9.40
C ILE A 51 5.60 -5.46 -8.14
N GLU A 52 4.63 -4.57 -8.30
CA GLU A 52 4.04 -3.84 -7.20
C GLU A 52 2.55 -4.10 -7.17
N ALA A 53 2.04 -4.53 -6.01
CA ALA A 53 0.61 -4.57 -5.73
C ALA A 53 0.26 -3.45 -4.75
N ALA A 54 -0.83 -2.73 -5.03
CA ALA A 54 -1.23 -1.52 -4.33
C ALA A 54 -2.70 -1.60 -3.93
N ASP A 55 -3.05 -1.05 -2.76
CA ASP A 55 -4.45 -0.85 -2.37
C ASP A 55 -4.59 0.47 -1.61
N ASP A 56 -5.76 1.09 -1.65
CA ASP A 56 -5.94 2.47 -1.23
C ASP A 56 -6.47 2.66 0.20
N PHE A 57 -6.18 3.85 0.71
CA PHE A 57 -6.70 4.40 1.95
C PHE A 57 -6.87 5.92 1.82
N ILE A 58 -7.71 6.50 2.67
CA ILE A 58 -8.01 7.94 2.65
C ILE A 58 -7.74 8.52 4.04
N LEU A 59 -7.05 9.67 4.07
CA LEU A 59 -6.80 10.45 5.27
C LEU A 59 -7.68 11.71 5.27
N ALA A 60 -8.48 11.89 6.31
CA ALA A 60 -9.33 13.08 6.47
C ALA A 60 -8.59 14.30 7.06
N SER A 61 -7.42 14.06 7.64
CA SER A 61 -6.53 15.05 8.27
C SER A 61 -5.07 14.69 7.98
N PRO A 62 -4.14 15.65 8.04
CA PRO A 62 -2.72 15.32 8.04
C PRO A 62 -2.41 14.30 9.14
N THR A 63 -1.62 13.28 8.82
CA THR A 63 -1.39 12.12 9.68
C THR A 63 0.07 11.70 9.59
N LEU A 64 0.70 11.45 10.74
CA LEU A 64 1.95 10.71 10.84
C LEU A 64 1.63 9.22 10.89
N LEU A 65 1.92 8.47 9.83
CA LEU A 65 1.81 7.01 9.84
C LEU A 65 3.13 6.41 10.31
N ASP A 66 3.11 5.74 11.45
CA ASP A 66 4.30 5.15 12.09
C ASP A 66 4.34 3.63 12.01
N HIS A 67 3.20 2.98 11.75
CA HIS A 67 3.12 1.53 11.74
C HIS A 67 2.10 1.01 10.73
N ALA A 68 2.40 -0.17 10.17
CA ALA A 68 1.48 -0.91 9.33
C ALA A 68 1.57 -2.42 9.59
N THR A 69 0.49 -3.14 9.27
CA THR A 69 0.55 -4.59 9.11
C THR A 69 0.08 -4.98 7.72
N PHE A 70 0.61 -6.07 7.17
CA PHE A 70 0.08 -6.66 5.95
C PHE A 70 0.30 -8.18 5.94
N THR A 71 -0.62 -8.91 5.33
CA THR A 71 -0.60 -10.38 5.34
C THR A 71 -0.46 -10.93 3.92
N GLY A 72 0.46 -11.86 3.72
CA GLY A 72 0.68 -12.48 2.42
C GLY A 72 1.22 -13.90 2.49
N LEU A 73 1.39 -14.50 1.32
CA LEU A 73 1.96 -15.83 1.13
C LEU A 73 3.44 -15.75 0.78
N LEU A 74 4.24 -16.55 1.48
CA LEU A 74 5.56 -16.95 1.00
C LEU A 74 5.39 -18.13 0.04
N PHE A 75 5.34 -17.82 -1.26
CA PHE A 75 5.13 -18.80 -2.33
C PHE A 75 6.47 -19.26 -2.90
N HIS A 76 6.75 -20.57 -2.86
CA HIS A 76 8.06 -21.14 -3.24
C HIS A 76 9.27 -20.54 -2.51
N GLY A 77 9.04 -20.03 -1.29
CA GLY A 77 10.08 -19.59 -0.38
C GLY A 77 9.69 -19.85 1.07
N GLY A 78 10.51 -19.39 2.02
CA GLY A 78 10.25 -19.57 3.45
C GLY A 78 10.62 -18.36 4.29
N HIS A 79 10.17 -18.34 5.54
CA HIS A 79 10.39 -17.22 6.47
C HIS A 79 11.86 -16.78 6.59
N GLY A 80 12.81 -17.74 6.64
CA GLY A 80 14.25 -17.45 6.68
C GLY A 80 14.85 -16.88 5.38
N GLU A 81 14.06 -16.79 4.32
CA GLU A 81 14.45 -16.28 3.01
C GLU A 81 14.09 -14.81 2.80
N ILE A 82 13.38 -14.15 3.71
CA ILE A 82 13.08 -12.71 3.61
C ILE A 82 14.40 -11.91 3.63
N ARG A 83 14.59 -11.00 2.67
CA ARG A 83 15.81 -10.20 2.50
C ARG A 83 15.57 -8.71 2.60
N GLU A 84 14.47 -8.23 2.04
CA GLU A 84 14.07 -6.83 2.10
C GLU A 84 12.56 -6.76 2.29
N VAL A 85 12.13 -5.85 3.15
CA VAL A 85 10.76 -5.35 3.20
C VAL A 85 10.80 -3.88 2.82
N ARG A 86 9.93 -3.49 1.90
CA ARG A 86 9.75 -2.13 1.39
C ARG A 86 8.27 -1.78 1.43
N VAL A 87 7.97 -0.55 1.79
CA VAL A 87 6.65 0.04 1.68
C VAL A 87 6.78 1.32 0.90
N GLU A 88 5.96 1.48 -0.13
CA GLU A 88 5.81 2.73 -0.86
C GLU A 88 4.40 3.29 -0.68
N ILE A 89 4.31 4.61 -0.75
CA ILE A 89 3.07 5.37 -0.73
C ILE A 89 2.95 6.09 -2.07
N TYR A 90 1.87 5.83 -2.79
CA TYR A 90 1.51 6.56 -4.01
C TYR A 90 0.32 7.47 -3.75
N ARG A 91 0.18 8.54 -4.53
CA ARG A 91 -1.05 9.36 -4.52
C ARG A 91 -2.00 8.86 -5.59
N VAL A 92 -3.28 9.21 -5.49
CA VAL A 92 -4.23 8.93 -6.56
C VAL A 92 -3.90 9.73 -7.83
N PHE A 93 -3.96 9.08 -9.00
CA PHE A 93 -3.88 9.75 -10.30
C PHE A 93 -4.92 10.88 -10.40
N PRO A 94 -4.58 12.09 -10.90
CA PRO A 94 -3.39 12.43 -11.68
C PRO A 94 -2.22 13.04 -10.92
N ASN A 95 -2.18 12.93 -9.58
CA ASN A 95 -1.02 13.40 -8.83
C ASN A 95 0.25 12.64 -9.26
N ASP A 96 1.41 13.29 -9.20
CA ASP A 96 2.73 12.72 -9.56
C ASP A 96 2.77 11.96 -10.88
N SER A 97 1.99 12.42 -11.87
CA SER A 97 1.78 11.68 -13.11
C SER A 97 1.99 12.56 -14.34
N ASP A 98 2.58 11.98 -15.39
CA ASP A 98 2.52 12.56 -16.71
C ASP A 98 1.15 12.25 -17.33
N THR A 99 0.32 13.29 -17.50
CA THR A 99 -1.03 13.17 -18.05
C THR A 99 -1.07 13.24 -19.58
N ALA A 100 0.07 13.51 -20.24
CA ALA A 100 0.18 13.59 -21.68
C ALA A 100 0.65 12.28 -22.34
N ARG A 101 1.09 11.29 -21.55
CA ARG A 101 1.57 10.01 -22.07
C ARG A 101 0.45 9.15 -22.66
N THR A 102 0.80 8.31 -23.63
CA THR A 102 -0.13 7.29 -24.12
C THR A 102 -0.32 6.25 -23.03
N MET A 103 -1.59 5.93 -22.72
CA MET A 103 -1.92 4.89 -21.74
C MET A 103 -1.82 3.51 -22.38
N HIS A 104 -1.25 2.55 -21.65
CA HIS A 104 -1.16 1.14 -22.05
C HIS A 104 -2.08 0.23 -21.23
N VAL A 105 -3.05 0.81 -20.52
CA VAL A 105 -4.03 0.11 -19.68
C VAL A 105 -5.45 0.55 -20.02
N PRO A 106 -6.49 -0.20 -19.61
CA PRO A 106 -7.87 0.18 -19.89
C PRO A 106 -8.29 1.53 -19.28
N THR A 107 -7.78 1.87 -18.10
CA THR A 107 -8.03 3.16 -17.45
C THR A 107 -6.96 3.50 -16.42
N ARG A 108 -6.74 4.81 -16.24
CA ARG A 108 -5.93 5.38 -15.14
C ARG A 108 -6.79 6.05 -14.07
N THR A 109 -8.10 6.10 -14.28
CA THR A 109 -9.02 6.72 -13.32
C THR A 109 -8.99 5.96 -12.00
N ASN A 110 -8.70 6.69 -10.91
CA ASN A 110 -8.56 6.13 -9.57
C ASN A 110 -7.42 5.12 -9.41
N SER A 111 -6.42 5.15 -10.29
CA SER A 111 -5.20 4.33 -10.16
C SER A 111 -4.16 5.03 -9.27
N PRO A 112 -3.15 4.30 -8.79
CA PRO A 112 -1.96 4.93 -8.23
C PRO A 112 -1.24 5.84 -9.25
N SER A 113 -0.47 6.80 -8.74
CA SER A 113 0.33 7.73 -9.54
C SER A 113 1.47 7.06 -10.30
N ASP A 114 2.11 7.80 -11.21
CA ASP A 114 3.26 7.27 -11.95
C ASP A 114 4.47 7.07 -11.04
N VAL A 115 4.69 8.00 -10.11
CA VAL A 115 5.84 8.04 -9.20
C VAL A 115 5.38 7.88 -7.76
N ALA A 116 6.15 7.11 -6.97
CA ALA A 116 5.97 7.00 -5.52
C ALA A 116 6.12 8.37 -4.87
N PHE A 117 5.20 8.70 -3.96
CA PHE A 117 5.27 9.91 -3.17
C PHE A 117 6.31 9.81 -2.04
N ALA A 118 6.41 8.63 -1.40
CA ALA A 118 7.38 8.35 -0.36
C ALA A 118 7.61 6.83 -0.23
N ASP A 119 8.78 6.43 0.28
CA ASP A 119 9.11 5.03 0.56
C ASP A 119 9.82 4.84 1.91
N ARG A 120 9.74 3.62 2.43
CA ARG A 120 10.53 3.11 3.56
C ARG A 120 10.95 1.68 3.27
N SER A 121 12.20 1.33 3.58
CA SER A 121 12.74 0.02 3.34
C SER A 121 13.75 -0.41 4.41
N THR A 122 13.85 -1.72 4.60
CA THR A 122 14.92 -2.31 5.42
C THR A 122 16.31 -2.10 4.82
N ALA A 123 16.41 -1.91 3.50
CA ALA A 123 17.66 -1.66 2.80
C ALA A 123 18.22 -0.27 3.11
N ASP A 124 17.34 0.72 3.26
CA ASP A 124 17.69 2.10 3.61
C ASP A 124 17.77 2.33 5.13
N GLY A 125 17.40 1.33 5.93
CA GLY A 125 17.47 1.37 7.39
C GLY A 125 16.43 2.27 8.05
N ASN A 126 15.37 2.66 7.31
CA ASN A 126 14.29 3.52 7.76
C ASN A 126 12.96 2.75 7.96
N LEU A 127 13.01 1.41 7.90
CA LEU A 127 11.91 0.50 8.21
C LEU A 127 12.43 -0.66 9.06
N GLN A 128 11.71 -0.98 10.12
CA GLN A 128 11.89 -2.21 10.89
C GLN A 128 10.69 -3.13 10.69
N PHE A 129 10.87 -4.43 10.84
CA PHE A 129 9.77 -5.36 10.73
C PHE A 129 9.94 -6.59 11.63
N THR A 130 8.80 -7.20 11.94
CA THR A 130 8.72 -8.60 12.33
C THR A 130 7.81 -9.35 11.36
N ALA A 131 8.01 -10.66 11.25
CA ALA A 131 7.20 -11.51 10.40
C ALA A 131 6.76 -12.74 11.21
N ALA A 132 5.46 -12.97 11.30
CA ALA A 132 4.86 -14.09 12.04
C ALA A 132 4.12 -15.03 11.09
N VAL A 133 4.50 -16.32 11.10
CA VAL A 133 3.76 -17.35 10.36
C VAL A 133 2.43 -17.60 11.07
N LEU A 134 1.33 -17.36 10.37
CA LEU A 134 -0.04 -17.57 10.88
C LEU A 134 -0.53 -18.98 10.56
N ASP A 135 -0.32 -19.42 9.31
CA ASP A 135 -0.64 -20.75 8.82
C ASP A 135 0.53 -21.30 7.98
N PRO A 136 1.09 -22.49 8.29
CA PRO A 136 2.13 -23.09 7.47
C PRO A 136 1.66 -23.50 6.07
N HIS A 137 0.35 -23.58 5.83
CA HIS A 137 -0.24 -23.97 4.55
C HIS A 137 -1.60 -23.29 4.31
N PHE A 138 -1.57 -22.09 3.76
CA PHE A 138 -2.75 -21.34 3.35
C PHE A 138 -2.94 -21.40 1.83
N LEU A 139 -4.20 -21.42 1.39
CA LEU A 139 -4.61 -21.50 -0.01
C LEU A 139 -5.23 -20.19 -0.48
N ALA A 140 -4.78 -19.68 -1.63
CA ALA A 140 -5.51 -18.66 -2.39
C ALA A 140 -6.08 -19.28 -3.66
N ALA A 141 -7.36 -19.03 -3.94
CA ALA A 141 -8.10 -19.65 -5.04
C ALA A 141 -7.59 -19.21 -6.43
N ASN A 142 -7.01 -18.02 -6.52
CA ASN A 142 -6.37 -17.52 -7.72
C ASN A 142 -5.15 -16.65 -7.38
N SER A 143 -4.33 -16.32 -8.38
CA SER A 143 -3.15 -15.48 -8.22
C SER A 143 -2.90 -14.60 -9.45
N VAL A 144 -2.15 -13.51 -9.24
CA VAL A 144 -1.55 -12.69 -10.30
C VAL A 144 -0.04 -12.55 -10.02
N ILE A 145 0.80 -13.12 -10.89
CA ILE A 145 2.26 -13.14 -10.72
C ILE A 145 3.01 -12.62 -11.95
N ASN A 146 2.75 -13.16 -13.13
CA ASN A 146 3.44 -12.83 -14.39
C ASN A 146 2.48 -12.36 -15.49
N GLY A 147 1.20 -12.69 -15.41
CA GLY A 147 0.14 -12.33 -16.35
C GLY A 147 -0.30 -10.87 -16.25
N ILE A 148 0.66 -9.97 -16.09
CA ILE A 148 0.49 -8.51 -16.03
C ILE A 148 0.94 -7.98 -17.39
N HIS A 149 -0.03 -7.67 -18.25
CA HIS A 149 0.19 -7.30 -19.64
C HIS A 149 -0.54 -6.01 -19.99
N PRO A 150 0.01 -5.19 -20.91
CA PRO A 150 -0.69 -4.00 -21.38
C PRO A 150 -1.96 -4.36 -22.14
N SER A 151 -2.83 -3.36 -22.27
CA SER A 151 -3.99 -3.43 -23.16
C SER A 151 -3.58 -3.61 -24.62
N PRO A 152 -4.25 -4.50 -25.38
CA PRO A 152 -5.52 -5.18 -25.09
C PRO A 152 -5.42 -6.60 -24.50
N ASP A 153 -4.21 -7.05 -24.15
CA ASP A 153 -3.96 -8.44 -23.74
C ASP A 153 -3.91 -8.63 -22.21
N GLN A 154 -4.40 -7.64 -21.46
CA GLN A 154 -4.36 -7.62 -20.00
C GLN A 154 -5.23 -8.70 -19.33
N PHE A 155 -6.24 -9.21 -20.05
CA PHE A 155 -7.18 -10.22 -19.55
C PHE A 155 -6.54 -11.62 -19.57
N THR A 156 -5.83 -11.98 -18.50
CA THR A 156 -5.15 -13.27 -18.38
C THR A 156 -5.92 -14.30 -17.56
N GLY A 157 -6.89 -13.85 -16.74
CA GLY A 157 -7.61 -14.70 -15.79
C GLY A 157 -6.83 -15.05 -14.52
N GLY A 158 -5.58 -14.58 -14.39
CA GLY A 158 -4.64 -14.99 -13.34
C GLY A 158 -3.99 -16.35 -13.59
N GLU A 159 -3.09 -16.79 -12.70
CA GLU A 159 -2.34 -18.04 -12.82
C GLU A 159 -2.94 -19.22 -12.04
N GLY A 160 -4.16 -19.07 -11.52
CA GLY A 160 -4.84 -20.10 -10.76
C GLY A 160 -4.37 -20.20 -9.30
N ALA A 161 -4.81 -21.28 -8.65
CA ALA A 161 -4.64 -21.45 -7.21
C ALA A 161 -3.17 -21.63 -6.79
N VAL A 162 -2.81 -21.00 -5.68
CA VAL A 162 -1.47 -21.07 -5.07
C VAL A 162 -1.58 -21.43 -3.59
N ALA A 163 -0.48 -21.96 -3.04
CA ALA A 163 -0.38 -22.31 -1.63
C ALA A 163 0.99 -21.94 -1.07
N GLY A 164 1.04 -21.52 0.19
CA GLY A 164 2.29 -21.15 0.85
C GLY A 164 2.14 -20.97 2.35
N GLN A 165 3.19 -20.45 2.98
CA GLN A 165 3.10 -20.01 4.38
C GLN A 165 2.39 -18.66 4.40
N GLU A 166 1.28 -18.56 5.11
CA GLU A 166 0.66 -17.27 5.43
C GLU A 166 1.48 -16.58 6.51
N VAL A 167 1.89 -15.35 6.23
CA VAL A 167 2.75 -14.58 7.10
C VAL A 167 2.18 -13.18 7.22
N ARG A 168 2.01 -12.73 8.46
CA ARG A 168 1.77 -11.32 8.77
C ARG A 168 3.10 -10.62 8.99
N PHE A 169 3.26 -9.48 8.35
CA PHE A 169 4.33 -8.54 8.58
C PHE A 169 3.78 -7.42 9.46
N ASP A 170 4.49 -7.12 10.53
CA ASP A 170 4.28 -5.93 11.37
C ASP A 170 5.49 -5.02 11.09
N VAL A 171 5.26 -3.81 10.56
CA VAL A 171 6.31 -2.89 10.13
C VAL A 171 6.23 -1.55 10.87
N ASP A 172 7.38 -1.06 11.32
CA ASP A 172 7.56 0.24 11.94
C ASP A 172 8.33 1.18 11.01
N PHE A 173 7.83 2.39 10.81
CA PHE A 173 8.43 3.41 9.96
C PHE A 173 9.24 4.41 10.81
N ASP A 174 10.53 4.54 10.51
CA ASP A 174 11.42 5.49 11.20
C ASP A 174 12.28 6.26 10.18
N PRO A 175 11.91 7.51 9.82
CA PRO A 175 10.84 8.30 10.41
C PRO A 175 9.44 7.88 9.91
N PRO A 176 8.35 8.21 10.63
CA PRO A 176 6.98 8.06 10.15
C PRO A 176 6.76 8.71 8.77
N PHE A 177 5.75 8.26 8.03
CA PHE A 177 5.29 9.00 6.86
C PHE A 177 4.45 10.20 7.30
N ASP A 178 4.85 11.41 6.92
CA ASP A 178 4.10 12.64 7.14
C ASP A 178 3.23 12.93 5.91
N LEU A 179 1.96 12.55 5.99
CA LEU A 179 1.03 12.61 4.85
C LEU A 179 -0.05 13.68 5.08
N PRO A 180 -0.34 14.55 4.10
CA PRO A 180 -1.48 15.44 4.17
C PRO A 180 -2.82 14.67 4.11
N ALA A 181 -3.92 15.34 4.40
CA ALA A 181 -5.26 14.80 4.12
C ALA A 181 -5.45 14.61 2.61
N ASP A 182 -5.48 13.36 2.14
CA ASP A 182 -5.64 13.01 0.72
C ASP A 182 -5.98 11.51 0.55
N HIS A 183 -6.01 11.04 -0.70
CA HIS A 183 -6.18 9.65 -1.12
C HIS A 183 -4.85 9.06 -1.59
N PHE A 184 -4.44 7.99 -0.92
CA PHE A 184 -3.17 7.31 -1.12
C PHE A 184 -3.34 5.83 -1.42
N PHE A 185 -2.27 5.22 -1.92
CA PHE A 185 -2.11 3.78 -2.06
C PHE A 185 -0.95 3.29 -1.22
N PHE A 186 -1.17 2.20 -0.51
CA PHE A 186 -0.17 1.44 0.22
C PHE A 186 0.36 0.31 -0.66
N VAL A 187 1.68 0.23 -0.81
CA VAL A 187 2.37 -0.75 -1.67
C VAL A 187 3.38 -1.53 -0.83
N PRO A 188 3.00 -2.69 -0.25
CA PRO A 188 3.94 -3.54 0.48
C PRO A 188 4.69 -4.43 -0.49
N GLN A 189 6.02 -4.46 -0.41
CA GLN A 189 6.87 -5.32 -1.22
C GLN A 189 7.80 -6.15 -0.33
N VAL A 190 7.99 -7.42 -0.67
CA VAL A 190 8.90 -8.30 0.06
C VAL A 190 9.80 -9.06 -0.90
N GLN A 191 11.11 -8.90 -0.72
CA GLN A 191 12.11 -9.66 -1.44
C GLN A 191 12.39 -10.99 -0.72
N LEU A 192 12.26 -12.09 -1.45
CA LEU A 192 12.71 -13.41 -1.00
C LEU A 192 14.04 -13.79 -1.64
N GLN A 193 14.83 -14.60 -0.93
CA GLN A 193 16.06 -15.17 -1.45
C GLN A 193 15.79 -16.13 -2.61
N GLY A 194 16.70 -16.17 -3.57
CA GLY A 194 16.69 -17.16 -4.65
C GLY A 194 16.02 -16.62 -5.91
N GLN A 195 15.68 -17.52 -6.83
CA GLN A 195 15.10 -17.17 -8.13
C GLN A 195 13.63 -17.61 -8.25
N GLY A 196 13.16 -18.48 -7.34
CA GLY A 196 11.83 -19.09 -7.41
C GLY A 196 10.77 -18.41 -6.53
N GLY A 197 11.14 -17.94 -5.34
CA GLY A 197 10.17 -17.51 -4.32
C GLY A 197 9.56 -16.13 -4.55
N ASN A 198 8.26 -15.98 -4.39
CA ASN A 198 7.55 -14.70 -4.43
C ASN A 198 6.83 -14.47 -3.10
N PHE A 199 6.79 -13.21 -2.67
CA PHE A 199 5.74 -12.76 -1.77
C PHE A 199 4.50 -12.44 -2.60
N LEU A 200 3.36 -12.98 -2.18
CA LEU A 200 2.05 -12.69 -2.77
C LEU A 200 1.17 -12.05 -1.70
N TRP A 201 0.77 -10.80 -1.90
CA TRP A 201 -0.13 -10.10 -0.99
C TRP A 201 -1.53 -10.71 -1.08
N LEU A 202 -2.09 -11.12 0.05
CA LEU A 202 -3.37 -11.80 0.11
C LEU A 202 -4.52 -10.81 0.10
N SER A 203 -5.61 -11.19 -0.58
CA SER A 203 -6.82 -10.39 -0.59
C SER A 203 -7.65 -10.52 0.67
N THR A 204 -8.44 -9.49 0.95
CA THR A 204 -9.57 -9.51 1.88
C THR A 204 -10.88 -9.37 1.12
N PRO A 205 -12.02 -9.65 1.75
CA PRO A 205 -13.32 -9.40 1.15
C PRO A 205 -13.46 -7.91 0.83
N ARG A 206 -14.23 -7.59 -0.22
CA ARG A 206 -14.57 -6.21 -0.57
C ARG A 206 -14.93 -5.40 0.69
N PRO A 207 -14.35 -4.21 0.89
CA PRO A 207 -14.63 -3.42 2.07
C PRO A 207 -16.12 -3.09 2.11
N GLY A 208 -16.68 -3.05 3.33
CA GLY A 208 -18.02 -2.56 3.56
C GLY A 208 -18.19 -1.11 3.06
N PRO A 209 -19.41 -0.55 3.10
CA PRO A 209 -19.78 0.73 2.47
C PRO A 209 -19.15 2.00 3.12
N GLN A 210 -17.91 1.94 3.60
CA GLN A 210 -17.25 3.03 4.32
C GLN A 210 -16.69 4.13 3.40
N PHE A 211 -16.52 3.86 2.10
CA PHE A 211 -15.93 4.83 1.17
C PHE A 211 -16.75 4.99 -0.12
N PRO A 212 -17.09 6.23 -0.53
CA PRO A 212 -17.64 6.52 -1.85
C PRO A 212 -16.51 6.46 -2.89
N GLY A 213 -16.21 5.26 -3.37
CA GLY A 213 -15.15 4.98 -4.33
C GLY A 213 -14.86 3.49 -4.37
N ASP A 214 -14.29 3.00 -5.47
CA ASP A 214 -13.95 1.58 -5.61
C ASP A 214 -12.55 1.34 -5.05
N LEU A 215 -12.49 1.10 -3.73
CA LEU A 215 -11.29 0.58 -3.10
C LEU A 215 -11.09 -0.83 -3.64
N GLN A 216 -10.02 -1.03 -4.40
CA GLN A 216 -9.66 -2.33 -4.93
C GLN A 216 -8.18 -2.37 -5.23
N MET A 217 -7.62 -3.57 -5.17
CA MET A 217 -6.23 -3.87 -5.42
C MET A 217 -5.84 -3.62 -6.88
N TRP A 218 -4.72 -2.95 -7.04
CA TRP A 218 -4.02 -2.68 -8.29
C TRP A 218 -2.70 -3.43 -8.35
N ILE A 219 -2.18 -3.65 -9.55
CA ILE A 219 -0.88 -4.25 -9.77
C ILE A 219 -0.20 -3.69 -11.03
N ARG A 220 1.13 -3.59 -10.99
CA ARG A 220 1.97 -3.35 -12.17
C ARG A 220 3.26 -4.15 -12.11
N ASN A 221 3.95 -4.24 -13.24
CA ASN A 221 5.31 -4.76 -13.35
C ASN A 221 6.17 -3.75 -14.12
N ALA A 222 7.50 -3.92 -14.05
CA ALA A 222 8.44 -3.00 -14.70
C ALA A 222 8.23 -2.80 -16.21
N ASP A 223 7.59 -3.75 -16.90
CA ASP A 223 7.27 -3.66 -18.34
C ASP A 223 6.02 -2.81 -18.62
N LEU A 224 5.14 -2.67 -17.62
CA LEU A 224 3.92 -1.86 -17.66
C LEU A 224 4.13 -0.44 -17.11
N ASP A 225 5.25 -0.20 -16.42
CA ASP A 225 5.52 1.07 -15.78
C ASP A 225 5.33 2.27 -16.74
N PRO A 226 4.69 3.35 -16.27
CA PRO A 226 4.20 3.56 -14.91
C PRO A 226 2.69 3.27 -14.74
N ASP A 227 2.08 2.52 -15.67
CA ASP A 227 0.64 2.21 -15.64
C ASP A 227 0.29 1.08 -14.66
N TRP A 228 -0.96 1.10 -14.17
CA TRP A 228 -1.49 0.12 -13.22
C TRP A 228 -2.75 -0.55 -13.77
N LEU A 229 -2.94 -1.83 -13.42
CA LEU A 229 -4.14 -2.62 -13.72
C LEU A 229 -4.87 -2.96 -12.43
N ARG A 230 -6.20 -2.96 -12.44
CA ARG A 230 -6.99 -3.56 -11.36
C ARG A 230 -6.84 -5.07 -11.42
N VAL A 231 -6.46 -5.68 -10.30
CA VAL A 231 -6.30 -7.14 -10.20
C VAL A 231 -7.60 -7.86 -10.58
N GLY A 232 -8.73 -7.42 -10.03
CA GLY A 232 -10.03 -8.04 -10.29
C GLY A 232 -10.60 -7.69 -11.66
N THR A 233 -10.79 -6.39 -11.93
CA THR A 233 -11.50 -5.92 -13.13
C THR A 233 -10.70 -6.10 -14.42
N ASP A 234 -9.42 -5.77 -14.41
CA ASP A 234 -8.64 -5.71 -15.65
C ASP A 234 -7.92 -7.03 -15.95
N ILE A 235 -7.52 -7.80 -14.93
CA ILE A 235 -6.73 -9.04 -15.14
C ILE A 235 -7.60 -10.29 -15.04
N VAL A 236 -8.31 -10.47 -13.92
CA VAL A 236 -9.12 -11.69 -13.68
C VAL A 236 -10.38 -11.70 -14.56
N ASP A 237 -11.00 -10.53 -14.75
CA ASP A 237 -12.24 -10.34 -15.50
C ASP A 237 -13.43 -11.11 -14.87
N GLY A 238 -14.59 -11.08 -15.53
CA GLY A 238 -15.79 -11.80 -15.14
C GLY A 238 -17.07 -10.98 -15.33
N MET A 239 -18.22 -11.62 -15.10
CA MET A 239 -19.54 -10.99 -15.24
C MET A 239 -20.40 -11.27 -14.00
N PRO A 240 -20.42 -10.37 -12.99
CA PRO A 240 -19.58 -9.18 -12.84
C PRO A 240 -18.12 -9.54 -12.50
N ALA A 241 -17.17 -8.67 -12.84
CA ALA A 241 -15.78 -8.85 -12.45
C ALA A 241 -15.64 -8.83 -10.91
N PRO A 242 -14.76 -9.66 -10.33
CA PRO A 242 -14.51 -9.64 -8.90
C PRO A 242 -13.75 -8.36 -8.51
N THR A 243 -13.87 -7.97 -7.25
CA THR A 243 -13.12 -6.85 -6.66
C THR A 243 -12.47 -7.35 -5.38
N PHE A 244 -11.19 -7.07 -5.20
CA PHE A 244 -10.38 -7.51 -4.07
C PHE A 244 -9.75 -6.31 -3.40
N ASN A 245 -9.60 -6.34 -2.08
CA ASN A 245 -8.69 -5.46 -1.35
C ASN A 245 -7.47 -6.25 -0.89
N GLY A 246 -6.34 -5.60 -0.64
CA GLY A 246 -5.21 -6.22 0.04
C GLY A 246 -5.43 -6.29 1.54
N SER A 247 -4.88 -7.29 2.21
CA SER A 247 -4.93 -7.41 3.68
C SER A 247 -3.87 -6.53 4.32
N PHE A 248 -4.29 -5.40 4.89
CA PHE A 248 -3.42 -4.49 5.63
C PHE A 248 -4.15 -3.66 6.68
N SER A 249 -3.34 -3.08 7.56
CA SER A 249 -3.75 -2.03 8.49
C SER A 249 -2.71 -0.93 8.56
N LEU A 250 -3.13 0.28 8.88
CA LEU A 250 -2.28 1.43 9.13
C LEU A 250 -2.62 2.03 10.49
N SER A 251 -1.61 2.53 11.19
CA SER A 251 -1.79 3.27 12.44
C SER A 251 -0.82 4.45 12.54
N GLY A 252 -1.16 5.39 13.40
CA GLY A 252 -0.35 6.57 13.67
C GLY A 252 -1.13 7.65 14.41
N GLU A 253 -0.80 8.91 14.15
CA GLU A 253 -1.34 10.07 14.87
C GLU A 253 -1.77 11.18 13.90
N THR A 254 -2.96 11.76 14.08
CA THR A 254 -3.41 12.93 13.32
C THR A 254 -2.74 14.21 13.84
N GLN A 255 -2.43 15.17 12.96
CA GLN A 255 -1.82 16.46 13.33
C GLN A 255 -2.83 17.60 13.46
#